data_AF-A0AA88BDR8-F1
#
_entry.id   AF-A0AA88BDR8-F1
#
_cell.length_a   1.000
_cell.length_b   1.000
_cell.length_c   1.000
_cell.angle_alpha   90.00
_cell.angle_beta   90.00
_cell.angle_gamma   90.00
#
_symmetry.space_group_name_H-M   'P 1'
#
loop_
_entity.id
_entity.type
_entity.pdbx_description
1 polymer ?
#
loop_
_entity_poly.entity_id
_entity_poly.type
_entity_poly.pdbx_seq_one_letter_code
_entity_poly.pdbx_strand_id
1 'polypeptide(L)'
;MARRTLGLWIEQTEGAKFWLRVVNELKARGVNDILIAVVDELKGFPEAITSVYPQTLVQTCIVHLIRNSLAFVSWKDRKAILPSKGDLSG
;
A
#
# COMPACT_ATOMS: atom_id res chain seq x y z
N MET A 1 1.18 -6.49 -19.27
CA MET A 1 1.49 -7.11 -17.95
C MET A 1 0.19 -7.52 -17.27
N ALA A 2 0.12 -8.72 -16.71
CA ALA A 2 -1.08 -9.20 -16.02
C ALA A 2 -1.06 -8.77 -14.54
N ARG A 3 -2.12 -8.11 -14.07
CA ARG A 3 -2.35 -7.87 -12.65
C ARG A 3 -3.05 -9.10 -12.06
N ARG A 4 -2.58 -9.58 -10.91
CA ARG A 4 -3.19 -10.71 -10.18
C ARG A 4 -3.33 -10.37 -8.71
N THR A 5 -4.41 -10.86 -8.10
CA THR A 5 -4.63 -10.77 -6.66
C THR A 5 -3.95 -11.96 -5.99
N LEU A 6 -3.06 -11.72 -5.02
CA LEU A 6 -2.31 -12.76 -4.33
C LEU A 6 -3.08 -13.36 -3.14
N GLY A 7 -4.07 -12.65 -2.60
CA GLY A 7 -4.93 -13.15 -1.53
C GLY A 7 -5.92 -12.10 -1.03
N LEU A 8 -6.78 -12.55 -0.13
CA LEU A 8 -7.73 -11.74 0.64
C LEU A 8 -7.64 -12.22 2.09
N TRP A 9 -7.45 -11.29 3.02
CA TRP A 9 -7.39 -11.58 4.44
C TRP A 9 -8.44 -10.74 5.15
N ILE A 10 -9.20 -11.38 6.03
CA ILE A 10 -10.24 -10.74 6.83
C ILE A 10 -9.85 -10.92 8.30
N GLU A 11 -9.85 -9.84 9.05
CA GLU A 11 -9.53 -9.80 10.47
C GLU A 11 -10.34 -8.70 11.14
N GLN A 12 -10.68 -8.88 12.42
CA GLN A 12 -11.45 -7.87 13.16
C GLN A 12 -10.60 -6.67 13.59
N THR A 13 -9.28 -6.88 13.72
CA THR A 13 -8.34 -5.86 14.18
C THR A 13 -7.16 -5.74 13.23
N GLU A 14 -6.85 -4.51 12.85
CA GLU A 14 -5.66 -4.19 12.09
C GLU A 14 -4.51 -3.92 13.08
N GLY A 15 -3.40 -4.63 12.93
CA GLY A 15 -2.23 -4.44 13.78
C GLY A 15 -1.03 -5.25 13.33
N ALA A 16 0.14 -4.97 13.93
CA ALA A 16 1.42 -5.54 13.52
C ALA A 16 1.40 -7.09 13.46
N LYS A 17 0.72 -7.75 14.40
CA LYS A 17 0.58 -9.22 14.41
C LYS A 17 -0.19 -9.76 13.20
N PHE A 18 -1.24 -9.07 12.79
CA PHE A 18 -2.02 -9.45 11.62
C PHE A 18 -1.17 -9.30 10.35
N TRP A 19 -0.51 -8.16 10.16
CA TRP A 19 0.34 -7.94 9.00
C TRP A 19 1.51 -8.92 8.92
N LEU A 20 2.14 -9.23 10.05
CA LEU A 20 3.20 -10.23 10.09
C LEU A 20 2.71 -11.62 9.65
N ARG A 21 1.50 -12.01 10.06
CA ARG A 21 0.86 -13.26 9.60
C ARG A 21 0.67 -13.25 8.08
N VAL A 22 0.10 -12.19 7.52
CA VAL A 22 -0.13 -12.03 6.07
C VAL A 22 1.19 -12.15 5.28
N VAL A 23 2.22 -11.43 5.71
CA VAL A 23 3.51 -11.39 5.01
C VAL A 23 4.21 -12.76 5.06
N ASN A 24 4.13 -13.47 6.19
CA ASN A 24 4.66 -14.83 6.29
C ASN A 24 3.87 -15.83 5.44
N GLU A 25 2.54 -15.71 5.34
CA GLU A 25 1.74 -16.54 4.44
C GLU A 25 2.14 -16.34 2.96
N LEU A 26 2.45 -15.09 2.55
CA LEU A 26 3.00 -14.83 1.22
C LEU A 26 4.34 -15.54 0.99
N LYS A 27 5.24 -15.51 1.98
CA LYS A 27 6.53 -16.21 1.91
C LYS A 27 6.36 -17.72 1.80
N ALA A 28 5.48 -18.29 2.63
CA ALA A 28 5.15 -19.72 2.61
C ALA A 28 4.54 -20.18 1.27
N ARG A 29 3.87 -19.28 0.55
CA ARG A 29 3.34 -19.51 -0.80
C ARG A 29 4.39 -19.37 -1.92
N GLY A 30 5.64 -19.11 -1.58
CA GLY A 30 6.76 -19.02 -2.52
C GLY A 30 7.05 -17.63 -3.07
N VAL A 31 6.52 -16.56 -2.44
CA VAL A 31 7.00 -15.20 -2.73
C VAL A 31 8.41 -15.07 -2.15
N ASN A 32 9.40 -14.96 -3.03
CA ASN A 32 10.81 -14.93 -2.62
C ASN A 32 11.28 -13.53 -2.26
N ASP A 33 10.81 -12.52 -3.00
CA ASP A 33 11.23 -11.15 -2.81
C ASP A 33 10.11 -10.17 -3.19
N ILE A 34 10.12 -9.01 -2.53
CA ILE A 34 9.20 -7.90 -2.76
C ILE A 34 10.05 -6.64 -2.87
N LEU A 35 10.19 -6.10 -4.09
CA LEU A 35 11.01 -4.91 -4.32
C LEU A 35 10.35 -3.66 -3.71
N ILE A 36 9.04 -3.50 -3.94
CA ILE A 36 8.27 -2.32 -3.51
C ILE A 36 6.94 -2.77 -2.92
N ALA A 37 6.63 -2.29 -1.73
CA ALA A 37 5.32 -2.41 -1.10
C ALA A 37 4.67 -1.04 -0.99
N VAL A 38 3.54 -0.86 -1.65
CA VAL A 38 2.78 0.40 -1.67
C VAL A 38 1.54 0.25 -0.78
N VAL A 39 1.45 1.04 0.30
CA VAL A 39 0.40 0.91 1.32
C VAL A 39 -0.21 2.26 1.73
N ASP A 40 -1.39 2.24 2.34
CA ASP A 40 -2.07 3.43 2.89
C ASP A 40 -1.82 3.51 4.41
N GLU A 41 -0.66 4.07 4.81
CA GLU A 41 -0.26 4.31 6.21
C GLU A 41 -0.75 3.26 7.24
N LEU A 42 -0.50 1.98 6.95
CA LEU A 42 -0.98 0.87 7.78
C LEU A 42 -0.09 0.68 9.01
N LYS A 43 -0.65 0.91 10.20
CA LYS A 43 0.08 0.76 11.47
C LYS A 43 0.63 -0.65 11.65
N GLY A 44 1.93 -0.77 11.89
CA GLY A 44 2.61 -2.05 12.13
C GLY A 44 2.94 -2.83 10.86
N PHE A 45 2.53 -2.35 9.67
CA PHE A 45 2.85 -3.00 8.40
C PHE A 45 4.33 -2.82 8.00
N PRO A 46 4.93 -1.61 8.07
CA PRO A 46 6.34 -1.44 7.72
C PRO A 46 7.28 -2.36 8.52
N GLU A 47 7.02 -2.51 9.83
CA GLU A 47 7.77 -3.40 10.71
C GLU A 47 7.56 -4.87 10.35
N ALA A 48 6.32 -5.25 10.06
CA ALA A 48 6.00 -6.61 9.65
C ALA A 48 6.67 -7.01 8.34
N ILE A 49 6.60 -6.17 7.30
CA ILE A 49 7.16 -6.51 5.99
C ILE A 49 8.68 -6.54 6.01
N THR A 50 9.33 -5.57 6.66
CA THR A 50 10.80 -5.51 6.74
C THR A 50 11.39 -6.62 7.61
N SER A 51 10.62 -7.19 8.55
CA SER A 51 11.04 -8.38 9.30
C SER A 51 11.13 -9.66 8.45
N VAL A 52 10.35 -9.75 7.37
CA VAL A 52 10.29 -10.94 6.50
C VAL A 52 11.05 -10.75 5.19
N TYR A 53 11.01 -9.53 4.65
CA TYR A 53 11.66 -9.06 3.44
C TYR A 53 12.44 -7.76 3.73
N PRO A 54 13.67 -7.86 4.26
CA PRO A 54 14.43 -6.69 4.75
C PRO A 54 14.83 -5.69 3.67
N GLN A 55 14.81 -6.10 2.40
CA GLN A 55 15.20 -5.26 1.26
C GLN A 55 14.00 -4.54 0.61
N THR A 56 12.77 -4.78 1.09
CA THR A 56 11.58 -4.17 0.51
C THR A 56 11.53 -2.67 0.78
N LEU A 57 11.34 -1.88 -0.28
CA LEU A 57 11.04 -0.46 -0.17
C LEU A 57 9.56 -0.26 0.13
N VAL A 58 9.25 0.30 1.30
CA VAL A 58 7.87 0.64 1.69
C VAL A 58 7.58 2.08 1.25
N GLN A 59 6.53 2.27 0.47
CA GLN A 59 6.09 3.58 -0.02
C GLN A 59 4.62 3.82 0.32
N THR A 60 4.27 5.08 0.56
CA THR A 60 2.88 5.49 0.70
C THR A 60 2.20 5.53 -0.66
N CYS A 61 0.98 5.01 -0.73
CA CYS A 61 0.22 4.99 -1.97
C CYS A 61 -0.23 6.40 -2.37
N ILE A 62 0.34 6.92 -3.47
CA ILE A 62 -0.05 8.24 -3.99
C ILE A 62 -1.53 8.33 -4.36
N VAL A 63 -2.14 7.21 -4.80
CA VAL A 63 -3.58 7.16 -5.11
C VAL A 63 -4.41 7.37 -3.84
N HIS A 64 -4.03 6.72 -2.74
CA HIS A 64 -4.70 6.93 -1.46
C HIS A 64 -4.43 8.31 -0.90
N LEU A 65 -3.20 8.82 -1.02
CA LEU A 65 -2.84 10.18 -0.61
C LEU A 65 -3.71 11.21 -1.33
N ILE A 66 -3.78 11.17 -2.66
CA ILE A 66 -4.61 12.08 -3.46
C ILE A 66 -6.08 11.93 -3.04
N ARG A 67 -6.60 10.70 -2.94
CA ARG A 67 -8.00 10.46 -2.54
C ARG A 67 -8.31 11.06 -1.16
N ASN A 68 -7.41 10.86 -0.19
CA ASN A 68 -7.54 11.36 1.17
C ASN A 68 -7.48 12.89 1.19
N SER A 69 -6.58 13.52 0.43
CA SER A 69 -6.50 14.98 0.29
C SER A 69 -7.75 15.58 -0.36
N LEU A 70 -8.28 14.95 -1.42
CA LEU A 70 -9.49 15.44 -2.10
C LEU A 70 -10.77 15.31 -1.26
N ALA A 71 -10.75 14.52 -0.18
CA ALA A 71 -11.87 14.42 0.75
C ALA A 71 -12.20 15.78 1.41
N PHE A 72 -11.21 16.65 1.54
CA PHE A 72 -11.36 18.00 2.11
C PHE A 72 -11.76 19.07 1.09
N VAL A 73 -11.96 18.68 -0.18
CA VAL A 73 -12.17 19.61 -1.29
C VAL A 73 -13.52 19.35 -1.92
N SER A 74 -14.28 20.44 -2.11
CA SER A 74 -15.57 20.44 -2.80
C SER A 74 -15.41 19.84 -4.20
N TRP A 75 -16.41 19.06 -4.65
CA TRP A 75 -16.35 18.38 -5.96
C TRP A 75 -16.08 19.34 -7.13
N LYS A 76 -16.61 20.57 -7.04
CA LYS A 76 -16.46 21.61 -8.07
C LYS A 76 -15.01 22.05 -8.23
N ASP A 77 -14.24 22.02 -7.15
CA ASP A 77 -12.87 22.58 -7.13
C ASP A 77 -11.79 21.52 -7.36
N ARG A 78 -12.13 20.22 -7.27
CA ARG A 78 -11.15 19.12 -7.41
C ARG A 78 -10.37 19.16 -8.72
N LYS A 79 -11.03 19.51 -9.84
CA LYS A 79 -10.37 19.56 -11.15
C LYS A 79 -9.28 20.64 -11.21
N ALA A 80 -9.42 21.74 -10.48
CA ALA A 80 -8.45 22.83 -10.47
C ALA A 80 -7.17 22.49 -9.69
N ILE A 81 -7.25 21.57 -8.73
CA ILE A 81 -6.14 21.23 -7.83
C ILE A 81 -5.50 19.87 -8.13
N LEU A 82 -6.11 19.06 -9.00
CA LEU A 82 -5.57 17.76 -9.38
C LEU A 82 -4.36 17.96 -10.30
N PRO A 83 -3.23 17.29 -10.01
CA PRO A 83 -2.07 17.32 -10.91
C PRO A 83 -2.47 16.76 -12.29
N SER A 84 -1.87 17.32 -13.35
CA SER A 84 -2.08 16.81 -14.69
C SER A 84 -1.44 15.43 -14.82
N LYS A 85 -1.91 14.60 -15.75
CA LYS A 85 -1.42 13.21 -15.90
C LYS A 85 0.11 13.12 -16.14
N GLY A 86 0.77 14.19 -16.56
CA GLY A 86 2.22 14.24 -16.77
C GLY A 86 3.04 14.59 -15.53
N ASP A 87 2.42 15.12 -14.47
CA ASP A 87 3.15 15.70 -13.33
C ASP A 87 3.50 14.66 -12.25
N LEU A 88 2.99 13.42 -12.38
CA LEU A 88 3.11 12.36 -11.39
C LEU A 88 4.15 11.28 -11.75
N SER A 89 4.89 11.44 -12.86
CA SER A 89 5.88 10.47 -13.35
C SER A 89 7.33 10.83 -13.02
N GLY A 90 7.54 11.62 -11.96
CA GLY A 90 8.89 11.98 -11.46
C GLY A 90 9.53 10.87 -10.64
#